data_AF-A0A6G1KC26-F1
#
_entry.id   AF-A0A6G1KC26-F1
#
_cell.length_a   1.000
_cell.length_b   1.000
_cell.length_c   1.000
_cell.angle_alpha   90.00
_cell.angle_beta   90.00
_cell.angle_gamma   90.00
#
_symmetry.space_group_name_H-M   'P 1'
#
loop_
_entity.id
_entity.type
_entity.pdbx_description
1 polymer ?
#
loop_
_entity_poly.entity_id
_entity_poly.type
_entity_poly.pdbx_seq_one_letter_code
_entity_poly.pdbx_strand_id
1 'polypeptide(L)'
;MPPVLLPSLVSPSLTLMTSHTPYTSNSTKPSNPLNAARRPTPLPLTEQSSWRCHACNAMNRFTHTSALRPLGRVQCRECVTTAHFETPISNIKGFVGIEGTHFMVSLPPGQEGPPETLFGWVCCTCGRSHRRHTRGVRHDCRPSPRTPTEPRRGLENARPKFRKRVIAAFKSLANSSQKGEEDDYVAVSIPFEAFEERSLFRVVLDKECTCHRMACELCLKYKIEAEGEWVTQEVTQTTGPKFLNYFERAKVPSYHPVSSIYI
;
A
#
# COMPACT_ATOMS: atom_id res chain seq x y z
N MET A 1 55.04 -50.19 2.28
CA MET A 1 53.80 -50.35 1.48
C MET A 1 53.90 -49.42 0.28
N PRO A 2 53.86 -49.93 -0.97
CA PRO A 2 53.99 -49.12 -2.16
C PRO A 2 52.66 -48.41 -2.51
N PRO A 3 52.69 -47.23 -3.16
CA PRO A 3 51.49 -46.51 -3.58
C PRO A 3 50.92 -47.11 -4.88
N VAL A 4 49.60 -47.33 -4.88
CA VAL A 4 48.81 -47.76 -6.05
C VAL A 4 48.36 -46.50 -6.79
N LEU A 5 48.82 -46.34 -8.03
CA LEU A 5 48.35 -45.33 -8.99
C LEU A 5 47.12 -45.88 -9.74
N LEU A 6 46.00 -45.17 -9.69
CA LEU A 6 44.81 -45.44 -10.51
C LEU A 6 44.71 -44.42 -11.66
N PRO A 7 44.43 -44.86 -12.91
CA PRO A 7 44.38 -43.98 -14.07
C PRO A 7 43.04 -43.26 -14.23
N SER A 8 43.13 -41.99 -14.62
CA SER A 8 42.04 -41.10 -15.02
C SER A 8 41.33 -41.60 -16.29
N LEU A 9 40.00 -41.74 -16.22
CA LEU A 9 39.15 -41.93 -17.38
C LEU A 9 38.50 -40.61 -17.79
N VAL A 10 38.84 -40.22 -19.02
CA VAL A 10 38.37 -39.05 -19.75
C VAL A 10 36.98 -39.38 -20.31
N SER A 11 35.96 -38.56 -20.01
CA SER A 11 34.65 -38.64 -20.65
C SER A 11 34.54 -37.64 -21.80
N PRO A 12 34.03 -38.03 -22.99
CA PRO A 12 33.95 -37.16 -24.15
C PRO A 12 32.72 -36.24 -24.11
N SER A 13 32.93 -34.98 -24.50
CA SER A 13 31.90 -33.97 -24.74
C SER A 13 31.13 -34.28 -26.03
N LEU A 14 29.81 -34.41 -25.95
CA LEU A 14 28.92 -34.46 -27.10
C LEU A 14 28.35 -33.06 -27.39
N THR A 15 28.87 -32.45 -28.45
CA THR A 15 28.39 -31.19 -29.02
C THR A 15 27.28 -31.50 -30.03
N LEU A 16 26.03 -31.18 -29.71
CA LEU A 16 24.92 -31.29 -30.66
C LEU A 16 24.73 -29.94 -31.35
N MET A 17 25.14 -29.85 -32.62
CA MET A 17 24.82 -28.74 -33.53
C MET A 17 23.51 -29.05 -34.24
N THR A 18 22.51 -28.17 -34.09
CA THR A 18 21.33 -28.15 -34.98
C THR A 18 21.14 -26.74 -35.50
N SER A 19 21.35 -26.58 -36.80
CA SER A 19 21.20 -25.37 -37.60
C SER A 19 19.79 -25.26 -38.19
N HIS A 20 19.20 -24.08 -37.99
CA HIS A 20 18.23 -23.30 -38.77
C HIS A 20 17.39 -23.93 -39.89
N THR A 21 16.08 -23.63 -39.86
CA THR A 21 15.29 -23.21 -41.03
C THR A 21 14.49 -21.94 -40.69
N PRO A 22 14.47 -20.91 -41.56
CA PRO A 22 13.58 -19.78 -41.43
C PRO A 22 12.32 -20.00 -42.26
N TYR A 23 11.14 -19.90 -41.65
CA TYR A 23 9.89 -19.74 -42.39
C TYR A 23 9.17 -18.50 -41.87
N THR A 24 9.24 -17.44 -42.69
CA THR A 24 8.46 -16.21 -42.57
C THR A 24 7.14 -16.39 -43.30
N SER A 25 6.03 -16.35 -42.57
CA SER A 25 4.72 -16.04 -43.14
C SER A 25 4.06 -14.95 -42.30
N ASN A 26 4.04 -13.76 -42.91
CA ASN A 26 3.35 -12.58 -42.42
C ASN A 26 1.84 -12.83 -42.44
N SER A 27 1.20 -12.83 -41.26
CA SER A 27 -0.23 -12.60 -41.13
C SER A 27 -0.43 -11.47 -40.13
N THR A 28 -0.53 -10.26 -40.68
CA THR A 28 -0.71 -9.01 -39.95
C THR A 28 -2.15 -8.93 -39.44
N LYS A 29 -2.42 -9.53 -38.29
CA LYS A 29 -3.55 -9.14 -37.43
C LYS A 29 -3.02 -8.21 -36.34
N PRO A 30 -3.49 -6.95 -36.24
CA PRO A 30 -3.06 -6.04 -35.20
C PRO A 30 -3.88 -6.29 -33.93
N SER A 31 -3.31 -7.03 -32.99
CA SER A 31 -3.54 -6.91 -31.54
C SER A 31 -2.82 -8.04 -30.82
N ASN A 32 -1.52 -7.84 -30.51
CA ASN A 32 -0.75 -8.82 -29.76
C ASN A 32 -0.58 -8.35 -28.30
N PRO A 33 -1.33 -8.89 -27.32
CA PRO A 33 -1.16 -8.57 -25.89
C PRO A 33 0.11 -9.20 -25.26
N LEU A 34 0.93 -9.91 -26.04
CA LEU A 34 2.13 -10.62 -25.57
C LEU A 34 3.30 -9.72 -25.10
N ASN A 35 3.25 -8.40 -25.31
CA ASN A 35 4.30 -7.48 -24.88
C ASN A 35 4.09 -6.86 -23.47
N ALA A 36 2.96 -7.11 -22.81
CA ALA A 36 2.76 -6.64 -21.43
C ALA A 36 3.67 -7.35 -20.40
N ALA A 37 4.22 -8.52 -20.76
CA ALA A 37 4.99 -9.37 -19.85
C ALA A 37 6.47 -8.95 -19.65
N ARG A 38 6.99 -7.97 -20.40
CA ARG A 38 8.42 -7.59 -20.37
C ARG A 38 8.74 -6.30 -19.62
N ARG A 39 7.76 -5.61 -19.04
CA ARG A 39 8.05 -4.37 -18.32
C ARG A 39 8.88 -4.66 -17.05
N PRO A 40 9.98 -3.92 -16.83
CA PRO A 40 10.82 -4.11 -15.65
C PRO A 40 10.03 -3.87 -14.36
N THR A 41 10.55 -4.35 -13.24
CA THR A 41 9.97 -4.07 -11.94
C THR A 41 9.95 -2.56 -11.67
N PRO A 42 8.88 -2.02 -11.06
CA PRO A 42 8.85 -0.62 -10.65
C PRO A 42 9.69 -0.36 -9.39
N LEU A 43 10.22 -1.40 -8.74
CA LEU A 43 11.06 -1.22 -7.56
C LEU A 43 12.50 -0.89 -7.97
N PRO A 44 13.18 0.01 -7.25
CA PRO A 44 14.59 0.32 -7.48
C PRO A 44 15.49 -0.80 -6.92
N LEU A 45 15.45 -1.98 -7.54
CA LEU A 45 16.29 -3.11 -7.14
C LEU A 45 17.73 -2.90 -7.63
N THR A 46 18.69 -3.10 -6.73
CA THR A 46 20.12 -3.09 -7.00
C THR A 46 20.68 -4.51 -6.90
N GLU A 47 21.95 -4.72 -7.28
CA GLU A 47 22.63 -6.02 -7.09
C GLU A 47 22.76 -6.44 -5.61
N GLN A 48 22.70 -5.46 -4.71
CA GLN A 48 22.74 -5.65 -3.26
C GLN A 48 21.36 -5.91 -2.66
N SER A 49 20.27 -5.74 -3.43
CA SER A 49 18.91 -6.00 -2.96
C SER A 49 18.69 -7.49 -2.70
N SER A 50 18.34 -7.82 -1.47
CA SER A 50 18.22 -9.20 -1.02
C SER A 50 17.16 -9.35 0.06
N TRP A 51 16.88 -10.60 0.41
CA TRP A 51 16.04 -10.97 1.53
C TRP A 51 16.64 -12.16 2.28
N ARG A 52 16.34 -12.26 3.57
CA ARG A 52 16.88 -13.30 4.45
C ARG A 52 15.79 -14.31 4.78
N CYS A 53 16.04 -15.59 4.53
CA CYS A 53 15.08 -16.63 4.88
C CYS A 53 14.93 -16.73 6.39
N HIS A 54 13.70 -16.66 6.90
CA HIS A 54 13.44 -16.78 8.34
C HIS A 54 13.76 -18.18 8.90
N ALA A 55 13.68 -19.23 8.08
CA ALA A 55 13.85 -20.60 8.53
C ALA A 55 15.33 -21.03 8.59
N CYS A 56 16.10 -20.81 7.52
CA CYS A 56 17.51 -21.22 7.46
C CYS A 56 18.52 -20.06 7.45
N ASN A 57 18.04 -18.82 7.58
CA ASN A 57 18.88 -17.60 7.61
C ASN A 57 19.65 -17.30 6.30
N ALA A 58 19.44 -18.09 5.25
CA ALA A 58 20.11 -17.92 3.96
C ALA A 58 19.75 -16.59 3.28
N MET A 59 20.76 -15.94 2.70
CA MET A 59 20.58 -14.71 1.92
C MET A 59 20.15 -15.06 0.49
N ASN A 60 19.03 -14.51 0.04
CA ASN A 60 18.44 -14.81 -1.26
C ASN A 60 18.30 -13.52 -2.09
N ARG A 61 18.58 -13.62 -3.39
CA ARG A 61 18.35 -12.54 -4.36
C ARG A 61 16.92 -12.59 -4.91
N PHE A 62 16.39 -11.45 -5.34
CA PHE A 62 15.13 -11.39 -6.06
C PHE A 62 15.29 -11.97 -7.47
N THR A 63 14.34 -12.79 -7.90
CA THR A 63 14.36 -13.41 -9.24
C THR A 63 12.98 -13.40 -9.88
N HIS A 64 12.92 -13.42 -11.21
CA HIS A 64 11.68 -13.36 -11.98
C HIS A 64 10.84 -12.11 -11.67
N THR A 65 11.50 -10.98 -11.44
CA THR A 65 10.88 -9.68 -11.16
C THR A 65 10.28 -9.08 -12.43
N SER A 66 9.11 -8.46 -12.31
CA SER A 66 8.45 -7.76 -13.42
C SER A 66 7.51 -6.68 -12.90
N ALA A 67 6.94 -5.88 -13.81
CA ALA A 67 5.96 -4.86 -13.43
C ALA A 67 4.76 -5.41 -12.63
N LEU A 68 4.34 -6.64 -12.92
CA LEU A 68 3.24 -7.33 -12.24
C LEU A 68 3.69 -8.05 -10.97
N ARG A 69 4.98 -8.42 -10.89
CA ARG A 69 5.59 -9.17 -9.79
C ARG A 69 6.84 -8.43 -9.31
N PRO A 70 6.67 -7.36 -8.51
CA PRO A 70 7.76 -6.42 -8.27
C PRO A 70 8.95 -7.04 -7.52
N LEU A 71 8.69 -7.99 -6.62
CA LEU A 71 9.73 -8.80 -5.93
C LEU A 71 9.94 -10.19 -6.58
N GLY A 72 9.24 -10.47 -7.69
CA GLY A 72 9.31 -11.77 -8.37
C GLY A 72 8.80 -12.93 -7.52
N ARG A 73 9.58 -14.01 -7.42
CA ARG A 73 9.33 -15.19 -6.55
C ARG A 73 10.28 -15.18 -5.36
N VAL A 74 9.73 -15.07 -4.16
CA VAL A 74 10.44 -14.96 -2.88
C VAL A 74 10.33 -16.28 -2.13
N GLN A 75 11.06 -17.28 -2.62
CA GLN A 75 11.16 -18.63 -2.06
C GLN A 75 12.63 -18.98 -1.87
N CYS A 76 12.98 -19.50 -0.69
CA CYS A 76 14.36 -19.80 -0.34
C CYS A 76 14.88 -20.91 -1.25
N ARG A 77 16.07 -20.73 -1.80
CA ARG A 77 16.69 -21.75 -2.66
C ARG A 77 17.21 -22.96 -1.90
N GLU A 78 17.51 -22.79 -0.61
CA GLU A 78 18.09 -23.85 0.23
C GLU A 78 17.00 -24.71 0.89
N CYS A 79 16.10 -24.09 1.66
CA CYS A 79 15.07 -24.83 2.41
C CYS A 79 13.66 -24.76 1.81
N VAL A 80 13.50 -24.13 0.64
CA VAL A 80 12.22 -24.03 -0.10
C VAL A 80 11.13 -23.22 0.63
N THR A 81 11.42 -22.69 1.82
CA THR A 81 10.50 -21.85 2.60
C THR A 81 10.23 -20.51 1.90
N THR A 82 8.97 -20.11 1.86
CA THR A 82 8.48 -18.86 1.29
C THR A 82 8.62 -17.69 2.28
N ALA A 83 8.74 -16.47 1.74
CA ALA A 83 8.67 -15.28 2.57
C ALA A 83 7.28 -15.09 3.21
N HIS A 84 7.27 -14.57 4.43
CA HIS A 84 6.10 -14.18 5.21
C HIS A 84 6.32 -12.78 5.81
N PHE A 85 5.37 -12.28 6.59
CA PHE A 85 5.37 -10.90 7.09
C PHE A 85 6.63 -10.48 7.87
N GLU A 86 7.33 -11.38 8.55
CA GLU A 86 8.56 -11.06 9.31
C GLU A 86 9.83 -11.19 8.48
N THR A 87 9.73 -11.59 7.20
CA THR A 87 10.89 -11.82 6.35
C THR A 87 11.67 -10.52 6.13
N PRO A 88 12.95 -10.45 6.58
CA PRO A 88 13.74 -9.24 6.41
C PRO A 88 14.06 -9.00 4.93
N ILE A 89 13.74 -7.80 4.46
CA ILE A 89 14.07 -7.28 3.13
C ILE A 89 15.13 -6.19 3.28
N SER A 90 16.17 -6.22 2.44
CA SER A 90 17.31 -5.29 2.55
C SER A 90 17.60 -4.60 1.22
N ASN A 91 18.12 -3.38 1.33
CA ASN A 91 18.61 -2.58 0.20
C ASN A 91 17.53 -2.31 -0.89
N ILE A 92 16.31 -1.98 -0.47
CA ILE A 92 15.27 -1.41 -1.33
C ILE A 92 14.83 -0.08 -0.71
N LYS A 93 15.14 1.04 -1.38
CA LYS A 93 14.82 2.38 -0.89
C LYS A 93 13.30 2.55 -0.70
N GLY A 94 12.90 3.05 0.46
CA GLY A 94 11.50 3.32 0.79
C GLY A 94 10.63 2.07 1.01
N PHE A 95 11.24 0.88 1.09
CA PHE A 95 10.49 -0.34 1.39
C PHE A 95 10.01 -0.34 2.83
N VAL A 96 8.70 -0.43 3.01
CA VAL A 96 8.06 -0.51 4.33
C VAL A 96 7.14 -1.71 4.35
N GLY A 97 7.39 -2.65 5.27
CA GLY A 97 6.45 -3.73 5.58
C GLY A 97 5.19 -3.16 6.24
N ILE A 98 4.00 -3.65 5.86
CA ILE A 98 2.73 -3.13 6.36
C ILE A 98 1.80 -4.25 6.84
N GLU A 99 0.95 -3.91 7.79
CA GLU A 99 -0.12 -4.77 8.29
C GLU A 99 -1.49 -4.32 7.75
N GLY A 100 -2.48 -5.22 7.78
CA GLY A 100 -3.82 -4.95 7.24
C GLY A 100 -3.97 -5.23 5.74
N THR A 101 -5.13 -4.88 5.17
CA THR A 101 -5.45 -5.13 3.75
C THR A 101 -6.13 -3.95 3.07
N HIS A 102 -6.44 -2.89 3.82
CA HIS A 102 -7.17 -1.72 3.36
C HIS A 102 -6.40 -0.46 3.73
N PHE A 103 -6.14 0.38 2.74
CA PHE A 103 -5.35 1.60 2.91
C PHE A 103 -5.96 2.73 2.10
N MET A 104 -5.71 3.96 2.57
CA MET A 104 -6.04 5.19 1.89
C MET A 104 -4.74 5.93 1.55
N VAL A 105 -4.69 6.51 0.36
CA VAL A 105 -3.59 7.34 -0.11
C VAL A 105 -4.14 8.72 -0.44
N SER A 106 -3.49 9.75 0.07
CA SER A 106 -3.85 11.15 -0.16
C SER A 106 -2.75 11.86 -0.93
N LEU A 107 -3.09 12.43 -2.09
CA LEU A 107 -2.17 13.23 -2.89
C LEU A 107 -1.97 14.62 -2.28
N PRO A 108 -0.81 15.27 -2.49
CA PRO A 108 -0.64 16.67 -2.16
C PRO A 108 -1.65 17.55 -2.91
N PRO A 109 -1.96 18.74 -2.36
CA PRO A 109 -2.82 19.71 -3.03
C PRO A 109 -2.37 20.05 -4.45
N GLY A 110 -3.33 20.23 -5.36
CA GLY A 110 -3.05 20.57 -6.76
C GLY A 110 -2.47 19.45 -7.63
N GLN A 111 -2.10 18.29 -7.06
CA GLN A 111 -1.64 17.14 -7.84
C GLN A 111 -2.85 16.33 -8.34
N GLU A 112 -2.88 16.11 -9.65
CA GLU A 112 -3.86 15.27 -10.32
C GLU A 112 -3.26 13.91 -10.73
N GLY A 113 -4.11 12.91 -10.87
CA GLY A 113 -3.73 11.59 -11.38
C GLY A 113 -3.70 10.48 -10.32
N PRO A 114 -3.26 9.26 -10.69
CA PRO A 114 -3.18 8.14 -9.77
C PRO A 114 -1.97 8.28 -8.83
N PRO A 115 -2.05 7.79 -7.58
CA PRO A 115 -0.91 7.77 -6.70
C PRO A 115 0.26 6.95 -7.24
N GLU A 116 1.45 7.46 -7.00
CA GLU A 116 2.73 6.84 -7.31
C GLU A 116 3.13 5.80 -6.25
N THR A 117 2.62 5.91 -5.01
CA THR A 117 2.87 4.93 -3.94
C THR A 117 2.52 3.52 -4.42
N LEU A 118 3.51 2.63 -4.32
CA LEU A 118 3.36 1.24 -4.73
C LEU A 118 2.89 0.41 -3.57
N PHE A 119 1.87 -0.42 -3.80
CA PHE A 119 1.44 -1.46 -2.87
C PHE A 119 1.64 -2.83 -3.48
N GLY A 120 2.11 -3.77 -2.65
CA GLY A 120 2.28 -5.14 -3.07
C GLY A 120 2.22 -6.14 -1.93
N TRP A 121 2.14 -7.41 -2.30
CA TRP A 121 2.20 -8.50 -1.35
C TRP A 121 2.86 -9.74 -1.98
N VAL A 122 3.44 -10.60 -1.14
CA VAL A 122 3.99 -11.91 -1.48
C VAL A 122 3.10 -12.97 -0.86
N CYS A 123 2.65 -13.90 -1.69
CA CYS A 123 1.84 -15.01 -1.21
C CYS A 123 2.66 -15.95 -0.34
N CYS A 124 2.25 -16.15 0.92
CA CYS A 124 2.92 -17.02 1.88
C CYS A 124 2.97 -18.50 1.45
N THR A 125 2.15 -18.93 0.48
CA THR A 125 2.13 -20.33 0.01
C THR A 125 3.00 -20.56 -1.21
N CYS A 126 2.91 -19.73 -2.24
CA CYS A 126 3.66 -19.94 -3.48
C CYS A 126 4.87 -19.00 -3.66
N GLY A 127 5.06 -18.05 -2.74
CA GLY A 127 6.16 -17.07 -2.78
C GLY A 127 6.05 -16.04 -3.90
N ARG A 128 5.00 -16.06 -4.72
CA ARG A 128 4.88 -15.10 -5.83
C ARG A 128 4.42 -13.74 -5.31
N SER A 129 5.09 -12.68 -5.77
CA SER A 129 4.70 -11.29 -5.49
C SER A 129 3.62 -10.78 -6.44
N HIS A 130 2.85 -9.80 -5.98
CA HIS A 130 1.70 -9.24 -6.66
C HIS A 130 1.62 -7.73 -6.40
N ARG A 131 1.55 -6.94 -7.47
CA ARG A 131 1.27 -5.49 -7.38
C ARG A 131 -0.22 -5.23 -7.21
N ARG A 132 -0.54 -4.15 -6.48
CA ARG A 132 -1.87 -3.55 -6.42
C ARG A 132 -1.90 -2.16 -7.02
N HIS A 133 -3.04 -1.87 -7.65
CA HIS A 133 -3.36 -0.55 -8.14
C HIS A 133 -4.29 0.13 -7.16
N THR A 134 -4.01 1.41 -6.93
CA THR A 134 -4.90 2.37 -6.28
C THR A 134 -6.15 2.57 -7.12
N ARG A 135 -7.30 2.72 -6.46
CA ARG A 135 -8.57 3.07 -7.10
C ARG A 135 -9.02 4.41 -6.53
N GLY A 136 -9.36 5.34 -7.41
CA GLY A 136 -9.91 6.63 -6.99
C GLY A 136 -11.16 6.43 -6.15
N VAL A 137 -11.24 7.11 -5.01
CA VAL A 137 -12.48 7.17 -4.24
C VAL A 137 -13.37 8.14 -5.00
N ARG A 138 -14.29 7.62 -5.81
CA ARG A 138 -15.30 8.49 -6.42
C ARG A 138 -16.03 9.19 -5.27
N HIS A 139 -16.02 10.51 -5.27
CA HIS A 139 -16.86 11.35 -4.39
C HIS A 139 -18.37 11.20 -4.69
N ASP A 140 -18.75 10.21 -5.51
CA ASP A 140 -20.12 9.84 -5.87
C ASP A 140 -20.85 9.14 -4.70
N CYS A 141 -20.88 9.79 -3.55
CA CYS A 141 -22.08 9.89 -2.73
C CYS A 141 -22.71 11.28 -2.96
N ARG A 142 -22.77 11.73 -4.22
CA ARG A 142 -23.87 12.60 -4.63
C ARG A 142 -25.12 11.70 -4.64
N PRO A 143 -26.10 11.88 -3.73
CA PRO A 143 -27.34 11.15 -3.86
C PRO A 143 -27.86 11.44 -5.27
N SER A 144 -28.02 10.38 -6.06
CA SER A 144 -28.65 10.45 -7.37
C SER A 144 -29.91 11.31 -7.23
N PRO A 145 -30.10 12.35 -8.06
CA PRO A 145 -31.39 13.02 -8.11
C PRO A 145 -32.38 11.95 -8.59
N ARG A 146 -33.13 11.39 -7.65
CA ARG A 146 -34.33 10.63 -8.03
C ARG A 146 -35.24 11.64 -8.70
N THR A 147 -35.50 11.41 -9.97
CA THR A 147 -36.51 12.10 -10.74
C THR A 147 -37.86 12.05 -10.01
N PRO A 148 -38.68 13.10 -10.15
CA PRO A 148 -39.86 13.31 -9.33
C PRO A 148 -41.01 12.46 -9.84
N THR A 149 -41.55 11.59 -8.99
CA THR A 149 -42.89 11.04 -9.19
C THR A 149 -43.59 10.92 -7.85
N GLU A 150 -44.57 11.81 -7.72
CA GLU A 150 -45.74 11.85 -6.83
C GLU A 150 -45.67 12.40 -5.38
N PRO A 151 -46.68 13.21 -5.00
CA PRO A 151 -46.72 13.90 -3.73
C PRO A 151 -47.36 13.02 -2.66
N ARG A 152 -46.55 12.46 -1.75
CA ARG A 152 -47.08 11.98 -0.46
C ARG A 152 -47.02 13.10 0.56
N ARG A 153 -48.19 13.68 0.81
CA ARG A 153 -48.51 14.44 2.03
C ARG A 153 -48.11 13.63 3.26
N GLY A 154 -47.51 14.31 4.24
CA GLY A 154 -47.64 13.92 5.64
C GLY A 154 -46.32 13.67 6.37
N LEU A 155 -46.16 14.47 7.43
CA LEU A 155 -45.29 14.30 8.59
C LEU A 155 -43.83 14.75 8.47
N GLU A 156 -43.69 16.06 8.60
CA GLU A 156 -42.55 16.75 9.16
C GLU A 156 -42.17 16.18 10.54
N ASN A 157 -40.93 15.72 10.66
CA ASN A 157 -40.15 15.78 11.90
C ASN A 157 -38.68 15.87 11.50
N ALA A 158 -38.28 17.07 11.11
CA ALA A 158 -36.94 17.39 10.65
C ALA A 158 -35.94 17.25 11.80
N ARG A 159 -35.28 16.09 11.89
CA ARG A 159 -34.02 15.98 12.66
C ARG A 159 -33.04 17.02 12.11
N PRO A 160 -32.48 17.92 12.94
CA PRO A 160 -31.51 18.89 12.46
C PRO A 160 -30.29 18.15 11.91
N LYS A 161 -30.03 18.34 10.62
CA LYS A 161 -28.85 17.82 9.91
C LYS A 161 -27.59 18.13 10.74
N PHE A 162 -26.69 17.17 10.88
CA PHE A 162 -25.46 17.23 11.69
C PHE A 162 -24.71 18.58 11.58
N ARG A 163 -24.67 19.17 10.37
CA ARG A 163 -24.10 20.49 10.11
C ARG A 163 -24.71 21.64 10.93
N LYS A 164 -26.04 21.64 11.16
CA LYS A 164 -26.70 22.62 12.04
C LYS A 164 -26.36 22.39 13.51
N ARG A 165 -26.16 21.14 13.94
CA ARG A 165 -25.72 20.81 15.30
C ARG A 165 -24.29 21.27 15.57
N VAL A 166 -23.38 21.06 14.62
CA VAL A 166 -21.98 21.52 14.75
C VAL A 166 -21.92 23.05 14.78
N ILE A 167 -22.64 23.73 13.89
CA ILE A 167 -22.69 25.21 13.87
C ILE A 167 -23.35 25.75 15.15
N ALA A 168 -24.41 25.12 15.64
CA ALA A 168 -25.07 25.52 16.88
C ALA A 168 -24.17 25.30 18.11
N ALA A 169 -23.40 24.20 18.16
CA ALA A 169 -22.43 23.95 19.22
C ALA A 169 -21.28 24.98 19.20
N PHE A 170 -20.79 25.33 18.01
CA PHE A 170 -19.77 26.39 17.87
C PHE A 170 -20.28 27.76 18.31
N LYS A 171 -21.50 28.13 17.91
CA LYS A 171 -22.13 29.39 18.37
C LYS A 171 -22.44 29.37 19.86
N SER A 172 -22.80 28.23 20.42
CA SER A 172 -23.01 28.05 21.85
C SER A 172 -21.72 28.27 22.64
N LEU A 173 -20.59 27.74 22.17
CA LEU A 173 -19.27 27.92 22.79
C LEU A 173 -18.79 29.39 22.71
N ALA A 174 -19.03 30.04 21.56
CA ALA A 174 -18.70 31.46 21.40
C ALA A 174 -19.51 32.36 22.34
N ASN A 175 -20.80 32.06 22.55
CA ASN A 175 -21.69 32.89 23.37
C ASN A 175 -21.64 32.56 24.87
N SER A 176 -21.12 31.40 25.27
CA SER A 176 -20.95 31.03 26.68
C SER A 176 -19.71 31.64 27.33
N SER A 177 -18.85 32.30 26.55
CA SER A 177 -17.69 33.05 27.03
C SER A 177 -17.98 34.55 27.26
N GLN A 178 -19.22 35.01 27.07
CA GLN A 178 -19.62 36.42 27.19
C GLN A 178 -20.27 36.79 28.55
N LYS A 179 -19.78 36.21 29.65
CA LYS A 179 -20.12 36.65 31.01
C LYS A 179 -18.86 36.74 31.87
N GLY A 180 -18.03 37.75 31.58
CA GLY A 180 -16.89 38.11 32.39
C GLY A 180 -15.77 38.73 31.57
N GLU A 181 -15.50 40.00 31.85
CA GLU A 181 -14.38 40.82 31.41
C GLU A 181 -14.29 41.21 29.92
N GLU A 182 -14.44 42.51 29.74
CA GLU A 182 -14.29 43.29 28.52
C GLU A 182 -12.80 43.45 28.23
N ASP A 183 -12.17 42.39 27.70
CA ASP A 183 -10.87 42.51 27.05
C ASP A 183 -11.08 42.65 25.55
N ASP A 184 -10.45 43.71 25.02
CA ASP A 184 -10.45 44.17 23.63
C ASP A 184 -9.85 43.07 22.72
N TYR A 185 -10.67 42.08 22.37
CA TYR A 185 -10.30 41.02 21.45
C TYR A 185 -10.29 41.59 20.04
N VAL A 186 -9.11 42.03 19.60
CA VAL A 186 -8.78 42.18 18.19
C VAL A 186 -9.22 40.90 17.49
N ALA A 187 -10.27 41.00 16.67
CA ALA A 187 -10.72 39.93 15.81
C ALA A 187 -9.58 39.62 14.84
N VAL A 188 -8.69 38.70 15.23
CA VAL A 188 -7.79 38.03 14.31
C VAL A 188 -8.70 37.23 13.39
N SER A 189 -9.14 37.89 12.33
CA SER A 189 -9.63 37.24 11.12
C SER A 189 -8.46 36.40 10.62
N ILE A 190 -8.35 35.18 11.13
CA ILE A 190 -7.48 34.16 10.56
C ILE A 190 -7.94 34.07 9.11
N PRO A 191 -7.08 34.44 8.13
CA PRO A 191 -7.42 34.29 6.73
C PRO A 191 -7.87 32.85 6.58
N PHE A 192 -9.09 32.67 6.09
CA PHE A 192 -9.59 31.34 5.75
C PHE A 192 -8.79 30.91 4.52
N GLU A 193 -7.54 30.47 4.73
CA GLU A 193 -6.75 29.81 3.72
C GLU A 193 -7.63 28.71 3.19
N ALA A 194 -7.99 28.81 1.91
CA ALA A 194 -8.77 27.81 1.24
C ALA A 194 -8.02 26.50 1.43
N PHE A 195 -8.53 25.62 2.30
CA PHE A 195 -7.98 24.28 2.46
C PHE A 195 -8.06 23.61 1.11
N GLU A 196 -6.95 23.59 0.39
CA GLU A 196 -6.90 22.96 -0.92
C GLU A 196 -7.21 21.47 -0.73
N GLU A 197 -8.27 21.02 -1.40
CA GLU A 197 -8.81 19.69 -1.21
C GLU A 197 -7.82 18.65 -1.73
N ARG A 198 -7.40 17.73 -0.87
CA ARG A 198 -6.50 16.62 -1.24
C ARG A 198 -7.30 15.49 -1.87
N SER A 199 -6.86 14.99 -3.03
CA SER A 199 -7.45 13.81 -3.67
C SER A 199 -7.19 12.55 -2.86
N LEU A 200 -8.21 11.66 -2.77
CA LEU A 200 -8.15 10.42 -1.99
C LEU A 200 -8.31 9.15 -2.85
N PHE A 201 -7.49 8.15 -2.55
CA PHE A 201 -7.48 6.86 -3.24
C PHE A 201 -7.55 5.73 -2.22
N ARG A 202 -8.24 4.65 -2.60
CA ARG A 202 -8.33 3.43 -1.78
C ARG A 202 -7.51 2.31 -2.40
N VAL A 203 -6.85 1.54 -1.55
CA VAL A 203 -6.11 0.34 -1.90
C VAL A 203 -6.64 -0.82 -1.09
N VAL A 204 -7.01 -1.90 -1.79
CA VAL A 204 -7.42 -3.15 -1.16
C VAL A 204 -6.55 -4.30 -1.68
N LEU A 205 -5.99 -5.09 -0.76
CA LEU A 205 -5.14 -6.25 -1.07
C LEU A 205 -5.96 -7.54 -1.29
N ASP A 206 -7.03 -7.48 -2.08
CA ASP A 206 -8.12 -8.47 -2.17
C ASP A 206 -8.22 -9.27 -3.48
N LYS A 207 -7.19 -9.29 -4.32
CA LYS A 207 -7.15 -10.21 -5.47
C LYS A 207 -6.40 -11.48 -5.17
N GLU A 208 -6.92 -12.50 -5.79
CA GLU A 208 -6.44 -13.85 -5.68
C GLU A 208 -5.05 -14.02 -6.31
N CYS A 209 -4.23 -14.82 -5.66
CA CYS A 209 -3.03 -15.37 -6.25
C CYS A 209 -3.40 -16.45 -7.29
N THR A 210 -2.44 -16.81 -8.14
CA THR A 210 -2.58 -17.97 -9.04
C THR A 210 -2.68 -19.31 -8.31
N CYS A 211 -2.33 -19.36 -7.02
CA CYS A 211 -2.58 -20.53 -6.16
C CYS A 211 -3.91 -20.43 -5.40
N HIS A 212 -4.81 -19.56 -5.86
CA HIS A 212 -6.15 -19.38 -5.31
C HIS A 212 -6.24 -18.84 -3.88
N ARG A 213 -5.17 -18.19 -3.41
CA ARG A 213 -5.11 -17.58 -2.07
C ARG A 213 -5.21 -16.07 -2.11
N MET A 214 -5.96 -15.52 -1.17
CA MET A 214 -6.05 -14.10 -0.88
C MET A 214 -4.91 -13.67 0.06
N ALA A 215 -4.61 -12.37 0.11
CA ALA A 215 -3.61 -11.87 1.06
C ALA A 215 -4.11 -12.05 2.50
N CYS A 216 -3.42 -12.87 3.29
CA CYS A 216 -3.72 -13.11 4.70
C CYS A 216 -2.71 -12.39 5.62
N GLU A 217 -2.80 -12.64 6.92
CA GLU A 217 -1.86 -12.11 7.93
C GLU A 217 -0.41 -12.60 7.73
N LEU A 218 -0.23 -13.84 7.27
CA LEU A 218 1.10 -14.42 7.03
C LEU A 218 1.77 -13.88 5.76
N CYS A 219 1.01 -13.30 4.83
CA CYS A 219 1.59 -12.77 3.59
C CYS A 219 2.48 -11.56 3.89
N LEU A 220 3.67 -11.51 3.29
CA LEU A 220 4.49 -10.30 3.32
C LEU A 220 3.80 -9.20 2.51
N LYS A 221 3.35 -8.13 3.15
CA LYS A 221 2.75 -6.98 2.48
C LYS A 221 3.69 -5.80 2.64
N TYR A 222 3.71 -4.94 1.63
CA TYR A 222 4.62 -3.80 1.64
C TYR A 222 4.05 -2.63 0.86
N LYS A 223 4.57 -1.45 1.20
CA LYS A 223 4.46 -0.23 0.41
C LYS A 223 5.83 0.35 0.07
N ILE A 224 5.89 1.12 -1.00
CA ILE A 224 6.97 2.07 -1.27
C ILE A 224 6.30 3.43 -1.46
N GLU A 225 6.52 4.31 -0.49
CA GLU A 225 5.92 5.65 -0.46
C GLU A 225 6.58 6.54 -1.52
N ALA A 226 5.73 7.25 -2.27
CA ALA A 226 6.16 8.34 -3.12
C ALA A 226 6.28 9.62 -2.29
N GLU A 227 7.09 10.56 -2.77
CA GLU A 227 7.32 11.82 -2.09
C GLU A 227 6.03 12.67 -2.06
N GLY A 228 5.68 13.22 -0.90
CA GLY A 228 4.50 14.08 -0.71
C GLY A 228 3.15 13.36 -0.57
N GLU A 229 3.07 12.07 -0.91
CA GLU A 229 1.86 11.26 -0.70
C GLU A 229 1.73 10.79 0.75
N TRP A 230 0.51 10.85 1.29
CA TRP A 230 0.24 10.37 2.65
C TRP A 230 -0.53 9.05 2.61
N VAL A 231 -0.03 8.05 3.34
CA VAL A 231 -0.62 6.72 3.41
C VAL A 231 -1.14 6.45 4.82
N THR A 232 -2.42 6.08 4.93
CA THR A 232 -3.02 5.64 6.19
C THR A 232 -3.72 4.29 6.02
N GLN A 233 -3.73 3.48 7.08
CA GLN A 233 -4.49 2.24 7.12
C GLN A 233 -5.96 2.56 7.37
N GLU A 234 -6.86 1.99 6.57
CA GLU A 234 -8.29 2.12 6.81
C GLU A 234 -8.64 1.27 8.03
N VAL A 235 -8.85 1.93 9.18
CA VAL A 235 -9.41 1.28 10.36
C VAL A 235 -10.86 1.00 10.04
N THR A 236 -11.15 -0.19 9.50
CA THR A 236 -12.53 -0.69 9.48
C THR A 236 -12.96 -0.77 10.93
N GLN A 237 -13.74 0.23 11.39
CA GLN A 237 -14.49 0.13 12.62
C GLN A 237 -15.43 -1.05 12.43
N THR A 238 -14.99 -2.23 12.87
CA THR A 238 -15.87 -3.36 13.08
C THR A 238 -16.86 -2.87 14.12
N THR A 239 -18.03 -2.41 13.68
CA THR A 239 -19.18 -2.13 14.54
C THR A 239 -19.62 -3.46 15.13
N GLY A 240 -18.93 -3.88 16.18
CA GLY A 240 -19.12 -5.14 16.89
C GLY A 240 -18.38 -5.04 18.23
N PRO A 241 -19.07 -5.29 19.37
CA PRO A 241 -18.47 -5.14 20.67
C PRO A 241 -17.58 -6.35 20.91
N LYS A 242 -16.25 -6.21 20.76
CA LYS A 242 -15.18 -7.05 21.34
C LYS A 242 -13.87 -6.78 20.60
N PHE A 243 -13.24 -5.62 20.80
CA PHE A 243 -11.79 -5.45 20.61
C PHE A 243 -11.36 -4.12 21.26
N LEU A 244 -11.75 -3.91 22.53
CA LEU A 244 -10.99 -3.06 23.43
C LEU A 244 -10.05 -4.01 24.17
N ASN A 245 -8.78 -4.08 23.77
CA ASN A 245 -7.62 -4.48 24.61
C ASN A 245 -6.29 -4.65 23.85
N TYR A 246 -6.04 -3.93 22.74
CA TYR A 246 -4.72 -3.99 22.08
C TYR A 246 -4.17 -2.63 21.61
N PHE A 247 -4.48 -1.55 22.33
CA PHE A 247 -3.79 -0.26 22.18
C PHE A 247 -3.43 0.34 23.54
N GLU A 248 -2.66 -0.39 24.34
CA GLU A 248 -1.81 0.18 25.39
C GLU A 248 -0.42 -0.42 25.22
N ARG A 249 0.40 0.22 24.36
CA ARG A 249 1.87 0.30 24.40
C ARG A 249 2.41 0.84 23.08
N ALA A 250 2.12 2.10 22.81
CA ALA A 250 3.06 2.96 22.10
C ALA A 250 3.30 4.16 23.02
N LYS A 251 4.40 4.10 23.78
CA LYS A 251 4.92 5.25 24.52
C LYS A 251 5.25 6.33 23.48
N VAL A 252 4.40 7.33 23.39
CA VAL A 252 4.74 8.62 22.77
C VAL A 252 5.81 9.27 23.65
N PRO A 253 6.97 9.68 23.12
CA PRO A 253 7.87 10.54 23.87
C PRO A 253 7.16 11.88 24.09
N SER A 254 6.87 12.17 25.36
CA SER A 254 6.41 13.48 25.82
C SER A 254 7.51 14.50 25.54
N TYR A 255 7.36 15.29 24.48
CA TYR A 255 8.10 16.54 24.34
C TYR A 255 7.54 17.52 25.38
N HIS A 256 8.36 17.83 26.38
CA HIS A 256 8.12 18.95 27.28
C HIS A 256 8.31 20.26 26.52
N PRO A 257 7.36 21.22 26.59
CA PRO A 257 7.65 22.60 26.25
C PRO A 257 8.47 23.19 27.40
N VAL A 258 9.72 23.56 27.12
CA VAL A 258 10.47 24.46 28.01
C VAL A 258 10.02 25.87 27.67
N SER A 259 9.29 26.48 28.60
CA SER A 259 9.01 27.90 28.63
C SER A 259 9.85 28.55 29.73
N SER A 260 10.29 29.79 29.45
CA SER A 260 10.75 30.83 30.37
C SER A 260 12.25 30.77 30.75
N ILE A 261 13.13 31.73 30.38
CA ILE A 261 13.20 33.20 30.59
C ILE A 261 14.16 33.57 31.77
N TYR A 262 15.01 34.59 31.51
CA TYR A 262 15.88 35.45 32.36
C TYR A 262 17.03 34.82 33.17
N ILE A 263 18.28 35.15 32.81
CA ILE A 263 19.02 36.34 33.29
C ILE A 263 19.69 37.00 32.07
#